data_AF-A0A9N8K903-F1
#
_entry.id   AF-A0A9N8K903-F1
#
_cell.length_a   1.000
_cell.length_b   1.000
_cell.length_c   1.000
_cell.angle_alpha   90.00
_cell.angle_beta   90.00
_cell.angle_gamma   90.00
#
_symmetry.space_group_name_H-M   'P 1'
#
loop_
_entity.id
_entity.type
_entity.pdbx_description
1 polymer ?
#
loop_
_entity_poly.entity_id
_entity_poly.type
_entity_poly.pdbx_seq_one_letter_code
_entity_poly.pdbx_strand_id
1 'polypeptide(L)'
;MEHLLQQSTSHLYEQRNSVLDAEEARREFILRRRMQALIPYFKSKHDSGPFKLYCDDIHPRNILVDKDTYQITAVIDWEWTYAAP
;
A
#
# COMPACT_ATOMS: atom_id res chain seq x y z
N MET A 1 0.63 -8.58 -5.08
CA MET A 1 1.58 -7.66 -5.75
C MET A 1 1.02 -7.06 -7.04
N GLU A 2 0.30 -7.82 -7.89
CA GLU A 2 -0.36 -7.29 -9.10
C GLU A 2 -1.29 -6.11 -8.81
N HIS A 3 -2.20 -6.24 -7.83
CA HIS A 3 -3.11 -5.15 -7.44
C HIS A 3 -2.40 -3.89 -6.94
N LEU A 4 -1.33 -4.03 -6.15
CA LEU A 4 -0.52 -2.90 -5.66
C LEU A 4 0.16 -2.17 -6.83
N LEU A 5 0.70 -2.93 -7.78
CA LEU A 5 1.31 -2.34 -8.97
C LEU A 5 0.27 -1.63 -9.84
N GLN A 6 -0.93 -2.20 -9.98
CA GLN A 6 -2.04 -1.59 -10.69
C GLN A 6 -2.44 -0.27 -10.04
N GLN A 7 -2.66 -0.25 -8.72
CA GLN A 7 -3.00 0.95 -7.97
C GLN A 7 -1.90 2.02 -8.08
N SER A 8 -0.63 1.64 -7.87
CA SER A 8 0.52 2.55 -8.01
C SER A 8 0.64 3.11 -9.43
N THR A 9 0.26 2.33 -10.44
CA THR A 9 0.22 2.77 -11.84
C THR A 9 -0.93 3.75 -12.06
N SER A 10 -2.13 3.48 -11.55
CA SER A 10 -3.26 4.42 -11.60
C SER A 10 -2.93 5.75 -10.93
N HIS A 11 -2.30 5.72 -9.75
CA HIS A 11 -1.88 6.94 -9.05
C HIS A 11 -0.91 7.79 -9.89
N LEU A 12 0.03 7.16 -10.61
CA LEU A 12 0.94 7.90 -11.49
C LEU A 12 0.20 8.66 -12.60
N TYR A 13 -0.94 8.16 -13.08
CA TYR A 13 -1.76 8.84 -14.10
C TYR A 13 -2.74 9.86 -13.50
N GLU A 14 -3.32 9.56 -12.34
CA GLU A 14 -4.46 10.28 -11.80
C GLU A 14 -4.06 11.33 -10.76
N GLN A 15 -3.00 11.10 -9.99
CA GLN A 15 -2.51 12.01 -8.96
C GLN A 15 -1.43 12.93 -9.54
N ARG A 16 -1.82 14.13 -9.96
CA ARG A 16 -0.91 15.13 -10.56
C ARG A 16 0.23 15.57 -9.63
N ASN A 17 0.06 15.41 -8.32
CA ASN A 17 1.06 15.71 -7.29
C ASN A 17 1.98 14.53 -6.96
N SER A 18 1.89 13.40 -7.69
CA SER A 18 2.74 12.22 -7.48
C SER A 18 4.14 12.35 -8.07
N VAL A 19 4.37 13.36 -8.92
CA VAL A 19 5.64 13.60 -9.63
C VAL A 19 5.90 15.10 -9.70
N LEU A 20 7.17 15.49 -9.64
CA LEU A 20 7.59 16.89 -9.70
C LEU A 20 7.68 17.40 -11.14
N ASP A 21 8.14 16.56 -12.06
CA ASP A 21 8.35 16.91 -13.47
C ASP A 21 8.22 15.72 -14.42
N ALA A 22 8.41 15.98 -15.71
CA ALA A 22 8.29 14.98 -16.77
C ALA A 22 9.43 13.94 -16.76
N GLU A 23 10.60 14.26 -16.22
CA GLU A 23 11.71 13.32 -16.10
C GLU A 23 11.43 12.30 -15.01
N GLU A 24 10.99 12.76 -13.84
CA GLU A 24 10.55 11.91 -12.75
C GLU A 24 9.38 11.02 -13.19
N ALA A 25 8.37 11.59 -13.88
CA ALA A 25 7.25 10.82 -14.42
C ALA A 25 7.70 9.67 -15.33
N ARG A 26 8.69 9.91 -16.21
CA ARG A 26 9.27 8.88 -17.08
C ARG A 26 9.99 7.80 -16.27
N ARG A 27 10.80 8.19 -15.27
CA ARG A 27 11.51 7.24 -14.40
C ARG A 27 10.53 6.35 -13.65
N GLU A 28 9.52 6.94 -13.03
CA GLU A 28 8.47 6.26 -12.27
C GLU A 28 7.64 5.31 -13.14
N PHE A 29 7.35 5.70 -14.39
CA PHE A 29 6.70 4.83 -15.37
C PHE A 29 7.56 3.61 -15.73
N ILE A 30 8.84 3.83 -16.07
CA ILE A 30 9.78 2.76 -16.41
C ILE A 30 9.94 1.78 -15.25
N LEU A 31 10.04 2.30 -14.01
CA LEU A 31 10.14 1.48 -12.81
C LEU A 31 8.94 0.55 -12.67
N ARG A 32 7.70 1.07 -12.79
CA ARG A 32 6.47 0.27 -12.71
C ARG A 32 6.40 -0.79 -13.81
N ARG A 33 6.81 -0.48 -15.04
CA ARG A 33 6.89 -1.46 -16.13
C ARG A 33 7.90 -2.57 -15.86
N ARG A 34 9.06 -2.24 -15.28
CA ARG A 34 10.07 -3.24 -14.88
C ARG A 34 9.57 -4.09 -13.72
N MET A 35 8.95 -3.49 -12.70
CA MET A 35 8.31 -4.23 -11.61
C MET A 35 7.25 -5.20 -12.15
N GLN A 36 6.44 -4.78 -13.13
CA GLN A 36 5.43 -5.65 -13.76
C GLN A 36 6.04 -6.93 -14.33
N ALA A 37 7.18 -6.82 -15.01
CA ALA A 37 7.89 -7.96 -15.58
C ALA A 37 8.49 -8.89 -14.50
N LEU A 38 8.75 -8.36 -13.30
CA LEU A 38 9.34 -9.12 -12.20
C LEU A 38 8.30 -9.82 -11.30
N ILE A 39 7.04 -9.38 -11.30
CA ILE A 39 5.97 -9.96 -10.47
C ILE A 39 5.92 -11.50 -10.50
N PRO A 40 6.01 -12.18 -11.67
CA PRO A 40 5.91 -13.63 -11.72
C PRO A 40 6.98 -14.36 -10.88
N TYR A 41 8.13 -13.73 -10.65
CA TYR A 41 9.23 -14.28 -9.85
C TYR A 41 9.01 -14.16 -8.33
N PHE A 42 8.08 -13.31 -7.91
CA PHE A 42 7.73 -13.09 -6.49
C PHE A 42 6.39 -13.73 -6.10
N LYS A 43 5.74 -14.46 -7.01
CA LYS A 43 4.46 -15.11 -6.73
C LYS A 43 4.68 -16.38 -5.92
N SER A 44 4.16 -16.41 -4.69
CA SER A 44 4.17 -17.60 -3.84
C SER A 44 3.35 -18.71 -4.48
N LYS A 45 3.79 -19.97 -4.35
CA LYS A 45 2.98 -21.15 -4.71
C LYS A 45 1.83 -21.39 -3.73
N HIS A 46 1.83 -20.70 -2.59
CA HIS A 46 0.84 -20.80 -1.53
C HIS A 46 0.00 -19.52 -1.45
N ASP A 47 -0.85 -19.31 -2.46
CA ASP A 47 -1.73 -18.14 -2.58
C ASP A 47 -3.20 -18.48 -2.21
N SER A 48 -3.44 -19.63 -1.59
CA SER A 48 -4.78 -20.18 -1.32
C SER A 48 -5.17 -20.19 0.16
N GLY A 49 -4.34 -19.65 1.04
CA GLY A 49 -4.57 -19.69 2.49
C GLY A 49 -5.59 -18.65 2.96
N PRO A 50 -6.09 -18.74 4.20
CA PRO A 50 -6.78 -17.63 4.81
C PRO A 50 -5.77 -16.50 5.04
N PHE A 51 -5.89 -15.40 4.31
CA PHE A 51 -5.07 -14.21 4.55
C PHE A 51 -5.70 -13.36 5.65
N LYS A 52 -4.88 -12.90 6.60
CA LYS A 52 -5.29 -11.91 7.60
C LYS A 52 -4.82 -10.53 7.17
N LEU A 53 -5.52 -9.52 7.67
CA LEU A 53 -5.14 -8.14 7.50
C LEU A 53 -4.04 -7.80 8.52
N TYR A 54 -2.88 -7.40 8.03
CA TYR A 54 -1.76 -6.90 8.81
C TYR A 54 -1.55 -5.42 8.52
N CYS A 55 -1.09 -4.66 9.52
CA CYS A 55 -0.65 -3.28 9.35
C CYS A 55 0.62 -3.09 10.18
N ASP A 56 1.73 -2.74 9.51
CA ASP A 56 3.03 -2.55 10.17
C ASP A 56 3.15 -1.21 10.89
N ASP A 57 2.20 -0.30 10.70
CA ASP A 57 2.23 1.08 11.24
C ASP A 57 1.20 1.32 12.34
N ILE A 58 0.89 0.29 13.12
CA ILE A 58 0.03 0.43 14.30
C ILE A 58 0.85 0.97 15.47
N HIS A 59 0.75 2.28 15.70
CA HIS A 59 1.36 2.95 16.85
C HIS A 59 0.37 3.90 17.55
N PRO A 60 0.62 4.33 18.81
CA PRO A 60 -0.35 5.10 19.60
C PRO A 60 -0.90 6.36 18.95
N ARG A 61 -0.15 7.04 18.07
CA ARG A 61 -0.67 8.23 17.36
C ARG A 61 -1.78 7.91 16.35
N ASN A 62 -1.92 6.65 15.96
CA ASN A 62 -2.94 6.16 15.03
C ASN A 62 -4.16 5.58 15.77
N ILE A 63 -4.22 5.72 17.10
CA ILE A 63 -5.31 5.19 17.94
C ILE A 63 -6.06 6.36 18.55
N LEU A 64 -7.35 6.46 18.23
CA LEU A 64 -8.25 7.42 18.84
C LEU A 64 -8.84 6.85 20.13
N VAL A 65 -8.86 7.65 21.19
CA VAL A 65 -9.31 7.24 22.52
C VAL A 65 -10.34 8.24 23.02
N ASP A 66 -11.43 7.74 23.57
CA ASP A 66 -12.42 8.57 24.24
C ASP A 66 -11.82 9.24 25.49
N LYS A 67 -11.99 10.56 25.62
CA LYS A 67 -11.30 11.35 26.64
C LYS A 67 -11.75 11.05 28.08
N ASP A 68 -12.99 10.59 28.27
CA ASP A 68 -13.61 10.44 29.59
C ASP A 68 -13.52 8.98 30.08
N THR A 69 -13.69 8.03 29.17
CA THR A 69 -13.69 6.58 29.44
C THR A 69 -12.37 5.88 29.14
N TYR A 70 -11.48 6.55 28.40
CA TYR A 70 -10.22 5.99 27.90
C TYR A 70 -10.36 4.73 27.02
N GLN A 71 -11.55 4.49 26.45
CA GLN A 71 -11.77 3.40 25.52
C GLN A 71 -11.26 3.75 24.11
N ILE A 72 -10.68 2.78 23.42
CA ILE A 72 -10.31 2.93 22.01
C ILE A 72 -11.59 3.06 21.18
N THR A 73 -11.69 4.14 20.40
CA THR A 73 -12.88 4.43 19.57
C THR A 73 -12.62 4.15 18.10
N ALA A 74 -11.38 4.31 17.63
CA ALA A 74 -10.99 4.01 16.26
C ALA A 74 -9.47 3.79 16.15
N VAL A 75 -9.09 3.08 15.09
CA VAL A 75 -7.73 3.05 14.56
C VAL A 75 -7.77 3.70 13.19
N ILE A 76 -6.88 4.66 12.95
CA ILE A 76 -6.78 5.42 11.71
C ILE A 76 -5.48 5.08 10.98
N ASP A 77 -5.28 5.70 9.82
CA ASP A 77 -4.03 5.63 9.05
C ASP A 77 -3.65 4.21 8.59
N TRP A 78 -4.49 3.64 7.72
CA TRP A 78 -4.37 2.27 7.23
C TRP A 78 -3.49 2.12 5.97
N GLU A 79 -2.69 3.13 5.61
CA GLU A 79 -1.98 3.16 4.33
C GLU A 79 -0.93 2.05 4.15
N TRP A 80 -0.43 1.47 5.24
CA TRP A 80 0.53 0.36 5.24
C TRP A 80 -0.12 -1.01 5.54
N THR A 81 -1.41 -1.14 5.25
CA THR A 81 -2.17 -2.36 5.51
C THR A 81 -2.11 -3.32 4.33
N TYR A 82 -1.86 -4.60 4.59
CA TYR A 82 -1.79 -5.63 3.56
C TYR A 82 -2.33 -6.98 4.05
N ALA A 83 -2.71 -7.83 3.10
CA ALA A 83 -3.09 -9.20 3.37
C ALA A 83 -1.83 -10.08 3.43
N ALA A 84 -1.65 -10.83 4.52
CA ALA A 84 -0.51 -11.76 4.69
C ALA A 84 -0.97 -13.12 5.26
N PRO A 85 -0.20 -14.22 5.04
CA PRO A 85 -0.46 -15.52 5.66
C PRO A 85 -0.43 -15.50 7.20
#